data_AF-A0A7X3PEW6-F1
#
_entry.id   AF-A0A7X3PEW6-F1
#
_cell.length_a   1.000
_cell.length_b   1.000
_cell.length_c   1.000
_cell.angle_alpha   90.00
_cell.angle_beta   90.00
_cell.angle_gamma   90.00
#
_symmetry.space_group_name_H-M   'P 1'
#
loop_
_entity.id
_entity.type
_entity.pdbx_description
1 polymer ?
#
loop_
_entity_poly.entity_id
_entity_poly.type
_entity_poly.pdbx_seq_one_letter_code
_entity_poly.pdbx_strand_id
1 'polypeptide(L)'
;MSWEHLHIVSHSFPIVLAASGSAVGLYGWARGREPLELWGLVALVIAGAFVAPAYLTGLAAADVVADRTFVRPGIVQTHRFWATWAAVPAFTAGALAAFALHERDDRRLRRFVLLLGLFATFMIGIAAWQGSKIVHGPNETAAAAQSGG
;
A
#
# COMPACT_ATOMS: atom_id res chain seq x y z
N MET A 1 -14.58 15.95 -7.05
CA MET A 1 -14.00 14.59 -7.05
C MET A 1 -14.64 13.79 -5.93
N SER A 2 -14.91 12.50 -6.12
CA SER A 2 -15.45 11.63 -5.06
C SER A 2 -14.34 11.08 -4.17
N TRP A 3 -14.68 10.58 -2.97
CA TRP A 3 -13.70 10.02 -2.03
C TRP A 3 -12.97 8.80 -2.58
N GLU A 4 -13.65 7.97 -3.37
CA GLU A 4 -13.05 6.81 -4.05
C GLU A 4 -12.01 7.24 -5.08
N HIS A 5 -12.28 8.30 -5.85
CA HIS A 5 -11.30 8.84 -6.79
C HIS A 5 -10.07 9.38 -6.06
N LEU A 6 -10.26 10.11 -4.96
CA LEU A 6 -9.14 10.61 -4.15
C LEU A 6 -8.33 9.47 -3.54
N HIS A 7 -9.00 8.40 -3.07
CA HIS A 7 -8.34 7.21 -2.57
C HIS A 7 -7.52 6.52 -3.67
N ILE A 8 -8.09 6.33 -4.87
CA ILE A 8 -7.40 5.72 -6.01
C ILE A 8 -6.13 6.48 -6.39
N VAL A 9 -6.24 7.80 -6.48
CA VAL A 9 -5.09 8.66 -6.80
C VAL A 9 -4.03 8.59 -5.69
N SER A 10 -4.43 8.75 -4.43
CA SER A 10 -3.48 8.82 -3.31
C SER A 10 -2.83 7.47 -2.99
N HIS A 11 -3.56 6.35 -3.06
CA HIS A 11 -3.01 5.02 -2.78
C HIS A 11 -2.05 4.53 -3.86
N SER A 12 -2.09 5.12 -5.06
CA SER A 12 -1.17 4.75 -6.15
C SER A 12 0.28 5.06 -5.78
N PHE A 13 0.52 6.12 -4.99
CA PHE A 13 1.87 6.50 -4.56
C PHE A 13 2.51 5.45 -3.65
N PRO A 14 1.91 5.03 -2.50
CA PRO A 14 2.49 3.99 -1.68
C PRO A 14 2.70 2.68 -2.44
N ILE A 15 1.76 2.27 -3.31
CA ILE A 15 1.89 1.02 -4.09
C ILE A 15 3.10 1.09 -5.02
N VAL A 16 3.14 2.10 -5.90
CA VAL A 16 4.15 2.16 -6.96
C VAL A 16 5.52 2.50 -6.39
N LEU A 17 5.60 3.46 -5.46
CA LEU A 17 6.87 3.93 -4.93
C LEU A 17 7.47 2.98 -3.89
N ALA A 18 6.68 2.28 -3.07
CA ALA A 18 7.24 1.24 -2.22
C ALA A 18 7.79 0.08 -3.07
N ALA A 19 7.03 -0.37 -4.07
CA ALA A 19 7.44 -1.46 -4.94
C ALA A 19 8.70 -1.12 -5.76
N SER A 20 8.65 -0.01 -6.51
CA SER A 20 9.78 0.43 -7.33
C SER A 20 10.97 0.83 -6.46
N GLY A 21 10.76 1.59 -5.37
CA GLY A 21 11.79 2.01 -4.42
C GLY A 21 12.55 0.84 -3.81
N SER A 22 11.82 -0.17 -3.35
CA SER A 22 12.42 -1.41 -2.82
C SER A 22 13.17 -2.17 -3.90
N ALA A 23 12.58 -2.37 -5.09
CA ALA A 23 13.21 -3.15 -6.15
C ALA A 23 14.50 -2.49 -6.68
N VAL A 24 14.45 -1.19 -6.99
CA VAL A 24 15.61 -0.42 -7.49
C VAL A 24 16.66 -0.25 -6.39
N GLY A 25 16.24 0.02 -5.15
CA GLY A 25 17.17 0.17 -4.03
C GLY A 25 17.91 -1.13 -3.71
N LEU A 26 17.19 -2.27 -3.68
CA LEU A 26 17.80 -3.59 -3.50
C LEU A 26 18.70 -3.97 -4.68
N TYR A 27 18.32 -3.64 -5.91
CA TYR A 27 19.19 -3.81 -7.08
C TYR A 27 20.45 -2.95 -6.97
N GLY A 28 20.32 -1.70 -6.50
CA GLY A 28 21.42 -0.81 -6.19
C GLY A 28 22.39 -1.45 -5.21
N TRP A 29 21.86 -1.99 -4.10
CA TRP A 29 22.64 -2.71 -3.11
C TRP A 29 23.35 -3.93 -3.70
N ALA A 30 22.62 -4.80 -4.43
CA ALA A 30 23.19 -6.00 -5.04
C ALA A 30 24.31 -5.69 -6.06
N ARG A 31 24.30 -4.50 -6.66
CA ARG A 31 25.28 -4.05 -7.66
C ARG A 31 26.32 -3.07 -7.12
N GLY A 32 26.30 -2.76 -5.83
CA GLY A 32 27.17 -1.74 -5.24
C GLY A 32 26.97 -0.34 -5.81
N ARG A 33 25.77 -0.04 -6.33
CA ARG A 33 25.41 1.25 -6.93
C ARG A 33 24.65 2.12 -5.93
N GLU A 34 25.41 2.87 -5.14
CA GLU A 34 24.89 3.79 -4.13
C GLU A 34 23.82 4.78 -4.64
N PRO A 35 23.91 5.37 -5.84
CA PRO A 35 22.85 6.24 -6.35
C PRO A 35 21.48 5.55 -6.45
N LEU A 36 21.47 4.25 -6.77
CA LEU A 36 20.23 3.46 -6.85
C LEU A 36 19.70 3.09 -5.46
N GLU A 37 20.58 2.81 -4.49
CA GLU A 37 20.19 2.66 -3.08
C GLU A 37 19.50 3.93 -2.57
N LEU A 38 20.12 5.10 -2.81
CA LEU A 38 19.59 6.40 -2.39
C LEU A 38 18.26 6.73 -3.07
N TRP A 39 18.13 6.42 -4.36
CA TRP A 39 16.86 6.57 -5.08
C TRP A 39 15.76 5.72 -4.42
N GLY A 40 16.07 4.48 -4.03
CA GLY A 40 15.15 3.61 -3.32
C GLY A 40 14.66 4.21 -1.99
N LEU A 41 15.57 4.81 -1.21
CA LEU A 41 15.21 5.49 0.03
C LEU A 41 14.33 6.73 -0.22
N VAL A 42 14.66 7.56 -1.21
CA VAL A 42 13.82 8.72 -1.57
C VAL A 42 12.41 8.28 -1.98
N ALA A 43 12.30 7.23 -2.79
CA ALA A 43 11.01 6.67 -3.16
C ALA A 43 10.22 6.17 -1.94
N LEU A 44 10.88 5.51 -0.98
CA LEU A 44 10.25 5.07 0.27
C LEU A 44 9.80 6.23 1.17
N VAL A 45 10.54 7.34 1.22
CA VAL A 45 10.10 8.57 1.92
C VAL A 45 8.79 9.08 1.34
N ILE A 46 8.73 9.23 0.01
CA ILE A 46 7.53 9.73 -0.66
C ILE A 46 6.38 8.73 -0.49
N ALA A 47 6.65 7.43 -0.61
CA ALA A 47 5.66 6.37 -0.36
C ALA A 47 5.06 6.48 1.05
N GLY A 48 5.92 6.61 2.08
CA GLY A 48 5.52 6.77 3.47
C GLY A 48 4.72 8.04 3.73
N ALA A 49 5.12 9.17 3.12
CA ALA A 49 4.38 10.43 3.21
C ALA A 49 2.95 10.33 2.67
N PHE A 50 2.75 9.52 1.62
CA PHE A 50 1.42 9.29 1.03
C PHE A 50 0.59 8.21 1.73
N VAL A 51 1.12 7.51 2.74
CA VAL A 51 0.33 6.55 3.53
C VAL A 51 -0.83 7.24 4.24
N ALA A 52 -0.58 8.40 4.87
CA ALA A 52 -1.60 9.16 5.58
C ALA A 52 -2.77 9.60 4.68
N PRO A 53 -2.55 10.31 3.56
CA PRO A 53 -3.66 10.69 2.67
C PRO A 53 -4.35 9.47 2.07
N ALA A 54 -3.63 8.40 1.70
CA ALA A 54 -4.24 7.17 1.20
C ALA A 54 -5.16 6.50 2.24
N TYR A 55 -4.73 6.45 3.50
CA TYR A 55 -5.49 5.85 4.58
C TYR A 55 -6.75 6.67 4.91
N LEU A 56 -6.61 7.99 5.06
CA LEU A 56 -7.74 8.87 5.41
C LEU A 56 -8.80 8.90 4.31
N THR A 57 -8.38 9.03 3.05
CA THR A 57 -9.31 8.96 1.91
C THR A 57 -9.93 7.57 1.76
N GLY A 58 -9.22 6.51 2.12
CA GLY A 58 -9.73 5.13 2.14
C GLY A 58 -10.82 4.92 3.19
N LEU A 59 -10.69 5.53 4.38
CA LEU A 59 -11.75 5.53 5.40
C LEU A 59 -13.01 6.22 4.88
N ALA A 60 -12.87 7.43 4.32
CA ALA A 60 -14.01 8.16 3.76
C ALA A 60 -14.66 7.42 2.58
N ALA A 61 -13.86 6.75 1.74
CA ALA A 61 -14.36 5.93 0.64
C ALA A 61 -15.08 4.68 1.15
N ALA A 62 -14.59 4.05 2.22
CA ALA A 62 -15.20 2.87 2.82
C ALA A 62 -16.63 3.17 3.30
N ASP A 63 -16.83 4.30 3.98
CA ASP A 63 -18.15 4.70 4.48
C ASP A 63 -19.16 4.93 3.33
N VAL A 64 -18.70 5.40 2.16
CA VAL A 64 -19.57 5.61 0.98
C VAL A 64 -19.83 4.32 0.20
N VAL A 65 -18.88 3.40 0.19
CA VAL A 65 -18.94 2.17 -0.62
C VAL A 65 -19.60 1.01 0.14
N ALA A 66 -19.49 0.97 1.47
CA ALA A 66 -20.03 -0.11 2.29
C ALA A 66 -21.56 -0.26 2.19
N ASP A 67 -22.28 0.84 1.93
CA ASP A 67 -23.75 0.84 1.85
C ASP A 67 -24.29 0.46 0.47
N ARG A 68 -23.41 0.15 -0.51
CA ARG A 68 -23.84 -0.16 -1.87
C ARG A 68 -24.32 -1.60 -1.98
N THR A 69 -25.46 -1.79 -2.63
CA THR A 69 -26.17 -3.08 -2.77
C THR A 69 -25.36 -4.20 -3.46
N PHE A 70 -24.34 -3.85 -4.23
CA PHE A 70 -23.47 -4.79 -4.94
C PHE A 70 -22.15 -5.10 -4.22
N VAL A 71 -21.92 -4.50 -3.05
CA VAL A 71 -20.72 -4.76 -2.25
C VAL A 71 -21.03 -5.84 -1.23
N ARG A 72 -20.24 -6.91 -1.26
CA ARG A 72 -20.40 -8.01 -0.30
C ARG A 72 -20.15 -7.56 1.14
N PRO A 73 -20.98 -7.99 2.09
CA PRO A 73 -20.73 -7.73 3.51
C PRO A 73 -19.31 -8.14 3.92
N GLY A 74 -18.63 -7.29 4.70
CA GLY A 74 -17.31 -7.57 5.27
C GLY A 74 -16.11 -7.45 4.31
N ILE A 75 -16.31 -7.27 3.00
CA ILE A 75 -15.20 -7.17 2.05
C ILE A 75 -14.40 -5.87 2.23
N VAL A 76 -15.11 -4.75 2.45
CA VAL A 76 -14.52 -3.43 2.76
C VAL A 76 -13.76 -3.50 4.09
N GLN A 77 -14.32 -4.20 5.09
CA GLN A 77 -13.68 -4.37 6.39
C GLN A 77 -12.40 -5.21 6.29
N THR A 78 -12.40 -6.26 5.46
CA THR A 78 -11.22 -7.08 5.19
C THR A 78 -10.12 -6.27 4.53
N HIS A 79 -10.45 -5.50 3.49
CA HIS A 79 -9.50 -4.59 2.87
C HIS A 79 -8.95 -3.57 3.88
N ARG A 80 -9.81 -2.93 4.68
CA ARG A 80 -9.43 -1.96 5.71
C ARG A 80 -8.47 -2.56 6.73
N PHE A 81 -8.73 -3.78 7.22
CA PHE A 81 -7.85 -4.48 8.15
C PHE A 81 -6.43 -4.61 7.59
N TRP A 82 -6.30 -5.10 6.35
CA TRP A 82 -4.99 -5.25 5.70
C TRP A 82 -4.37 -3.90 5.37
N ALA A 83 -5.16 -2.89 4.99
CA ALA A 83 -4.67 -1.53 4.75
C ALA A 83 -4.07 -0.90 6.03
N THR A 84 -4.71 -1.08 7.19
CA THR A 84 -4.17 -0.63 8.48
C THR A 84 -2.85 -1.33 8.79
N TRP A 85 -2.76 -2.65 8.62
CA TRP A 85 -1.53 -3.40 8.87
C TRP A 85 -0.42 -3.13 7.85
N ALA A 86 -0.75 -2.75 6.62
CA ALA A 86 0.22 -2.30 5.62
C ALA A 86 0.72 -0.88 5.88
N ALA A 87 -0.13 -0.01 6.42
CA ALA A 87 0.22 1.37 6.73
C ALA A 87 1.35 1.48 7.77
N VAL A 88 1.35 0.60 8.79
CA VAL A 88 2.37 0.60 9.84
C VAL A 88 3.80 0.45 9.29
N PRO A 89 4.18 -0.67 8.63
CA PRO A 89 5.52 -0.84 8.10
C PRO A 89 5.83 0.16 6.98
N ALA A 90 4.86 0.58 6.17
CA ALA A 90 5.08 1.56 5.11
C ALA A 90 5.43 2.95 5.67
N PHE A 91 4.72 3.41 6.70
CA PHE A 91 5.01 4.67 7.37
C PHE A 91 6.34 4.61 8.12
N THR A 92 6.61 3.50 8.84
CA THR A 92 7.90 3.28 9.52
C THR A 92 9.05 3.25 8.52
N ALA A 93 8.90 2.56 7.38
CA ALA A 93 9.91 2.53 6.32
C ALA A 93 10.19 3.93 5.77
N GLY A 94 9.15 4.73 5.51
CA GLY A 94 9.34 6.11 5.03
C GLY A 94 10.03 7.01 6.05
N ALA A 95 9.66 6.92 7.33
CA ALA A 95 10.29 7.70 8.40
C ALA A 95 11.77 7.31 8.59
N LEU A 96 12.07 6.00 8.62
CA LEU A 96 13.45 5.52 8.71
C LEU A 96 14.24 5.78 7.44
N ALA A 97 13.61 5.80 6.26
CA ALA A 97 14.26 6.20 5.02
C ALA A 97 14.68 7.67 5.05
N ALA A 98 13.83 8.55 5.58
CA ALA A 98 14.19 9.97 5.77
C ALA A 98 15.37 10.11 6.74
N PHE A 99 15.36 9.35 7.83
CA PHE A 99 16.47 9.30 8.78
C PHE A 99 17.75 8.73 8.15
N ALA A 100 17.66 7.65 7.38
CA ALA A 100 18.79 7.04 6.67
C ALA A 100 19.39 7.95 5.57
N LEU A 101 18.57 8.83 4.99
CA LEU A 101 19.03 9.87 4.06
C LEU A 101 19.74 11.03 4.76
N HIS A 102 19.47 11.25 6.06
CA HIS A 102 20.20 12.17 6.91
C HIS A 102 21.53 11.54 7.35
N GLU A 103 21.49 10.32 7.87
CA GLU A 103 22.65 9.52 8.30
C GLU A 103 23.27 8.73 7.13
N ARG A 104 23.71 9.44 6.09
CA ARG A 104 24.11 8.81 4.81
C ARG A 104 25.23 7.78 4.94
N ASP A 105 26.10 7.90 5.95
CA ASP A 105 27.25 7.02 6.15
C ASP A 105 26.86 5.65 6.74
N ASP A 106 25.67 5.52 7.33
CA ASP A 106 25.19 4.25 7.89
C ASP A 106 24.59 3.34 6.81
N ARG A 107 25.47 2.62 6.12
CA ARG A 107 25.09 1.62 5.11
C ARG A 107 24.22 0.49 5.68
N ARG A 108 24.33 0.16 6.96
CA ARG A 108 23.53 -0.92 7.58
C ARG A 108 22.10 -0.47 7.74
N LEU A 109 21.89 0.76 8.22
CA LEU A 109 20.58 1.39 8.32
C LEU A 109 19.90 1.46 6.95
N ARG A 110 20.58 1.94 5.90
CA ARG A 110 20.01 2.01 4.54
C ARG A 110 19.50 0.65 4.06
N ARG A 111 20.30 -0.41 4.24
CA ARG A 111 19.93 -1.78 3.83
C ARG A 111 18.77 -2.33 4.65
N PHE A 112 18.78 -2.09 5.97
CA PHE A 112 17.66 -2.45 6.84
C PHE A 112 16.36 -1.79 6.36
N VAL A 113 16.40 -0.49 6.04
CA VAL A 113 15.25 0.25 5.52
C VAL A 113 14.77 -0.30 4.19
N LEU A 114 15.66 -0.69 3.28
CA LEU A 114 15.27 -1.31 2.01
C LEU A 114 14.56 -2.66 2.21
N LEU A 115 15.03 -3.47 3.17
CA LEU A 115 14.36 -4.72 3.53
C LEU A 115 13.00 -4.47 4.19
N LEU A 116 12.90 -3.46 5.05
CA LEU A 116 11.63 -3.03 5.63
C LEU A 116 10.66 -2.49 4.56
N GLY A 117 11.18 -1.76 3.56
CA GLY A 117 10.42 -1.31 2.39
C GLY A 117 9.90 -2.46 1.54
N LEU A 118 10.69 -3.53 1.37
CA LEU A 118 10.24 -4.75 0.69
C LEU A 118 9.11 -5.44 1.45
N PHE A 119 9.24 -5.54 2.78
CA PHE A 119 8.17 -6.06 3.63
C PHE A 119 6.90 -5.21 3.56
N ALA A 120 7.04 -3.87 3.60
CA ALA A 120 5.92 -2.95 3.42
C ALA A 120 5.26 -3.14 2.05
N THR A 121 6.04 -3.29 0.98
CA THR A 121 5.55 -3.56 -0.37
C THR A 121 4.71 -4.83 -0.42
N PHE A 122 5.18 -5.91 0.19
CA PHE A 122 4.43 -7.16 0.30
C PHE A 122 3.08 -6.96 1.01
N MET A 123 3.08 -6.25 2.14
CA MET A 123 1.86 -5.96 2.88
C MET A 123 0.88 -5.09 2.10
N ILE A 124 1.39 -4.05 1.43
CA ILE A 124 0.60 -3.19 0.52
C ILE A 124 0.00 -4.03 -0.60
N GLY A 125 0.75 -4.98 -1.16
CA GLY A 125 0.27 -5.91 -2.18
C GLY A 125 -0.93 -6.74 -1.70
N ILE A 126 -0.89 -7.26 -0.46
CA ILE A 126 -2.02 -7.97 0.15
C ILE A 126 -3.23 -7.03 0.27
N ALA A 127 -3.04 -5.82 0.80
CA ALA A 127 -4.12 -4.85 0.94
C ALA A 127 -4.76 -4.49 -0.42
N ALA A 128 -3.94 -4.24 -1.44
CA ALA A 128 -4.37 -3.94 -2.80
C ALA A 128 -5.15 -5.11 -3.44
N TRP A 129 -4.69 -6.35 -3.24
CA TRP A 129 -5.40 -7.54 -3.72
C TRP A 129 -6.76 -7.73 -3.04
N GLN A 130 -6.90 -7.39 -1.76
CA GLN A 130 -8.21 -7.40 -1.11
C GLN A 130 -9.10 -6.26 -1.63
N GLY A 131 -8.52 -5.08 -1.87
CA GLY A 131 -9.21 -3.92 -2.42
C GLY A 131 -9.80 -4.18 -3.82
N SER A 132 -9.08 -4.92 -4.68
CA SER A 132 -9.56 -5.24 -6.03
C SER A 132 -10.84 -6.09 -6.03
N LYS A 133 -11.15 -6.78 -4.92
CA LYS A 133 -12.35 -7.62 -4.80
C LYS A 133 -13.61 -6.83 -4.43
N ILE A 134 -13.51 -5.57 -4.01
CA ILE A 134 -14.67 -4.73 -3.63
C ILE A 134 -15.67 -4.55 -4.79
N VAL A 135 -15.21 -4.71 -6.04
CA VAL A 135 -16.05 -4.62 -7.26
C VAL A 135 -16.62 -5.98 -7.70
N HIS A 136 -16.19 -7.11 -7.11
CA HIS A 136 -16.37 -8.46 -7.69
C HIS A 136 -17.08 -9.47 -6.77
N GLY A 137 -17.97 -9.03 -5.89
CA GLY A 137 -18.75 -9.98 -5.09
C GLY A 137 -19.85 -10.66 -5.91
N PRO A 138 -19.96 -12.00 -5.96
CA PRO A 138 -21.17 -12.62 -6.49
C PRO A 138 -22.38 -12.12 -5.70
N ASN A 139 -23.33 -11.54 -6.43
CA ASN A 139 -24.64 -11.16 -5.94
C ASN A 139 -25.29 -12.41 -5.31
N GLU A 140 -25.62 -12.38 -4.01
CA GLU A 140 -26.31 -13.49 -3.35
C GLU A 140 -27.66 -13.80 -4.02
N THR A 141 -28.24 -12.81 -4.72
CA THR A 141 -29.42 -12.99 -5.58
C THR A 141 -29.20 -13.93 -6.77
N ALA A 142 -27.96 -14.06 -7.29
CA ALA A 142 -27.65 -14.97 -8.38
C ALA A 142 -27.41 -16.42 -7.92
N ALA A 143 -27.03 -16.61 -6.65
CA ALA A 143 -26.84 -17.94 -6.05
C ALA A 143 -28.18 -18.57 -5.61
N ALA A 144 -29.10 -17.75 -5.07
CA ALA A 144 -30.45 -18.19 -4.72
C ALA A 144 -31.33 -18.52 -5.94
N ALA A 145 -31.09 -17.89 -7.09
CA ALA A 145 -31.81 -18.17 -8.33
C ALA A 145 -31.38 -19.47 -9.02
N GLN A 146 -30.24 -20.06 -8.65
CA GLN A 146 -29.71 -21.29 -9.26
C GLN A 146 -29.96 -22.55 -8.43
N SER A 147 -30.41 -22.44 -7.18
CA SER A 147 -30.77 -23.58 -6.32
C SER A 147 -32.28 -23.86 -6.24
N GLY A 148 -33.09 -23.10 -6.98
CA GLY A 148 -34.55 -23.21 -7.02
C GLY A 148 -35.13 -23.65 -8.37
N GLY A 149 -34.33 -24.27 -9.25
CA GLY A 149 -34.74 -24.81 -10.54
C GLY A 149 -34.77 -26.33 -10.57
#